data_AF-A0A940MES9-F1
#
_entry.id   AF-A0A940MES9-F1
#
_cell.length_a   1.000
_cell.length_b   1.000
_cell.length_c   1.000
_cell.angle_alpha   90.00
_cell.angle_beta   90.00
_cell.angle_gamma   90.00
#
_symmetry.space_group_name_H-M   'P 1'
#
loop_
_entity.id
_entity.type
_entity.pdbx_description
1 polymer ?
#
loop_
_entity_poly.entity_id
_entity_poly.type
_entity_poly.pdbx_seq_one_letter_code
_entity_poly.pdbx_strand_id
1 'polypeptide(L)'
;MAYGPGLARCAAVFLPAELPREGRVAFWAPEGELPWDAFPEAAAGELTVVRPAGEAGEAVEAVTVPAVLVPVGEAVPLLVRARGDRAAHSAAACWGAAALHALRLVGRGRLLPGLTATDQDAWRAGPLDAEDIAQLRAIAAAMPPEAHACPVPDTAAGGELRVPDQEALVRAFLDAVADTLPRTPAAAFAAGAPFAARAP
;
A
#
# COMPACT_ATOMS: atom_id res chain seq x y z
N MET A 1 -17.05 4.43 -7.84
CA MET A 1 -16.67 5.23 -9.03
C MET A 1 -15.35 4.67 -9.53
N ALA A 2 -15.09 4.65 -10.84
CA ALA A 2 -13.92 3.96 -11.37
C ALA A 2 -12.69 4.88 -11.33
N TYR A 3 -11.60 4.40 -10.75
CA TYR A 3 -10.28 5.01 -10.88
C TYR A 3 -9.74 4.75 -12.29
N GLY A 4 -9.31 5.81 -12.96
CA GLY A 4 -8.81 5.77 -14.33
C GLY A 4 -7.36 5.27 -14.43
N PRO A 5 -6.93 4.83 -15.62
CA PRO A 5 -5.58 4.32 -15.86
C PRO A 5 -4.48 5.38 -15.68
N GLY A 6 -4.83 6.68 -15.71
CA GLY A 6 -3.88 7.78 -15.51
C GLY A 6 -3.12 7.70 -14.18
N LEU A 7 -3.72 7.12 -13.14
CA LEU A 7 -3.07 6.94 -11.83
C LEU A 7 -1.84 6.04 -11.88
N ALA A 8 -1.73 5.14 -12.87
CA ALA A 8 -0.54 4.30 -13.02
C ALA A 8 0.73 5.12 -13.33
N ARG A 9 0.58 6.35 -13.85
CA ARG A 9 1.69 7.29 -14.13
C ARG A 9 2.10 8.14 -12.93
N CYS A 10 1.31 8.10 -11.85
CA CYS A 10 1.65 8.75 -10.58
C CYS A 10 2.53 7.83 -9.74
N ALA A 11 3.37 8.43 -8.89
CA ALA A 11 4.01 7.68 -7.81
C ALA A 11 2.93 7.12 -6.87
N ALA A 12 3.20 5.95 -6.27
CA ALA A 12 2.28 5.32 -5.33
C ALA A 12 3.00 4.99 -4.04
N VAL A 13 2.39 5.26 -2.89
CA VAL A 13 2.89 4.86 -1.57
C VAL A 13 1.77 4.17 -0.79
N PHE A 14 2.10 3.07 -0.12
CA PHE A 14 1.15 2.41 0.78
C PHE A 14 1.11 3.12 2.14
N LEU A 15 -0.09 3.36 2.64
CA LEU A 15 -0.39 3.94 3.94
C LEU A 15 -1.05 2.85 4.81
N PRO A 16 -0.29 2.23 5.73
CA PRO A 16 -0.86 1.28 6.68
C PRO A 16 -1.92 1.92 7.57
N ALA A 17 -2.90 1.11 7.98
CA ALA A 17 -3.89 1.47 8.98
C ALA A 17 -3.86 0.44 10.11
N GLU A 18 -4.54 0.73 11.22
CA GLU A 18 -4.65 -0.18 12.36
C GLU A 18 -5.28 -1.52 11.94
N LEU A 19 -6.38 -1.45 11.19
CA LEU A 19 -6.92 -2.58 10.45
C LEU A 19 -6.25 -2.69 9.08
N PRO A 20 -5.66 -3.85 8.72
CA PRO A 20 -5.00 -4.01 7.43
C PRO A 20 -5.93 -3.67 6.25
N ARG A 21 -7.20 -4.09 6.29
CA ARG A 21 -8.20 -3.77 5.24
C ARG A 21 -8.52 -2.29 5.06
N GLU A 22 -8.25 -1.45 6.05
CA GLU A 22 -8.49 -0.01 5.99
C GLU A 22 -7.29 0.76 5.41
N GLY A 23 -6.18 0.06 5.16
CA GLY A 23 -5.01 0.61 4.49
C GLY A 23 -5.35 1.22 3.14
N ARG A 24 -4.60 2.26 2.76
CA ARG A 24 -4.80 3.01 1.52
C ARG A 24 -3.52 3.04 0.69
N VAL A 25 -3.67 3.25 -0.60
CA VAL A 25 -2.58 3.58 -1.51
C VAL A 25 -2.79 5.03 -1.94
N ALA A 26 -1.82 5.88 -1.63
CA ALA A 26 -1.81 7.27 -2.07
C ALA A 26 -1.06 7.38 -3.40
N PHE A 27 -1.75 7.86 -4.43
CA PHE A 27 -1.13 8.23 -5.71
C PHE A 27 -0.81 9.72 -5.71
N TRP A 28 0.43 10.09 -6.03
CA TRP A 28 0.92 11.47 -6.01
C TRP A 28 1.85 11.74 -7.21
N ALA A 29 2.06 13.02 -7.55
CA ALA A 29 2.88 13.42 -8.71
C ALA A 29 4.16 14.14 -8.23
N PRO A 30 5.35 13.50 -8.27
CA PRO A 30 6.59 14.15 -7.82
C PRO A 30 6.98 15.38 -8.63
N GLU A 31 6.72 15.36 -9.94
CA GLU A 31 7.15 16.37 -10.92
C GLU A 31 5.98 16.88 -11.80
N GLY A 32 4.76 16.90 -11.29
CA GLY A 32 3.61 17.36 -12.07
C GLY A 32 2.31 17.44 -11.28
N GLU A 33 1.21 17.41 -12.01
CA GLU A 33 -0.13 17.50 -11.44
C GLU A 33 -0.83 16.13 -11.42
N LEU A 34 -1.77 15.98 -10.49
CA LEU A 34 -2.65 14.82 -10.47
C LEU A 34 -3.59 14.84 -11.69
N PRO A 35 -3.94 13.67 -12.24
CA PRO A 35 -4.94 13.58 -13.30
C PRO A 35 -6.35 13.72 -12.71
N TRP A 36 -6.78 14.95 -12.39
CA TRP A 36 -8.00 15.25 -11.63
C TRP A 36 -9.29 14.61 -12.20
N ASP A 37 -9.35 14.36 -13.50
CA ASP A 37 -10.49 13.71 -14.16
C ASP A 37 -10.48 12.16 -14.05
N ALA A 38 -9.44 11.58 -13.46
CA ALA A 38 -9.24 10.13 -13.39
C ALA A 38 -9.70 9.50 -12.06
N PHE A 39 -10.32 10.24 -11.16
CA PHE A 39 -10.76 9.73 -9.86
C PHE A 39 -11.94 10.53 -9.29
N PRO A 40 -12.74 9.96 -8.38
CA PRO A 40 -13.78 10.72 -7.69
C PRO A 40 -13.18 11.80 -6.79
N GLU A 41 -13.81 12.97 -6.73
CA GLU A 41 -13.38 14.08 -5.87
C GLU A 41 -13.22 13.66 -4.39
N ALA A 42 -14.06 12.75 -3.90
CA ALA A 42 -13.98 12.20 -2.55
C ALA A 42 -12.69 11.39 -2.25
N ALA A 43 -11.93 11.00 -3.27
CA ALA A 43 -10.63 10.36 -3.12
C ALA A 43 -9.47 11.37 -3.13
N ALA A 44 -9.71 12.65 -3.46
CA ALA A 44 -8.71 13.69 -3.33
C ALA A 44 -8.33 13.89 -1.85
N GLY A 45 -7.06 14.10 -1.60
CA GLY A 45 -6.54 14.36 -0.27
C GLY A 45 -5.12 14.88 -0.33
N GLU A 46 -4.44 14.80 0.80
CA GLU A 46 -3.07 15.24 0.96
C GLU A 46 -2.19 14.09 1.46
N LEU A 47 -0.91 14.15 1.11
CA LEU A 47 0.11 13.21 1.53
C LEU A 47 1.33 14.00 1.98
N THR A 48 1.82 13.74 3.18
CA THR A 48 3.14 14.22 3.58
C THR A 48 4.20 13.28 3.04
N VAL A 49 5.19 13.82 2.32
CA VAL A 49 6.33 13.08 1.78
C VAL A 49 7.63 13.72 2.22
N VAL A 50 8.65 12.90 2.44
CA VAL A 50 10.03 13.33 2.62
C VAL A 50 10.64 13.56 1.23
N ARG A 51 11.18 14.76 1.00
CA ARG A 51 11.87 15.12 -0.25
C ARG A 51 13.27 15.66 0.04
N PRO A 52 14.23 15.48 -0.88
CA PRO A 52 15.49 16.23 -0.83
C PRO A 52 15.23 17.73 -0.87
N ALA A 53 15.98 18.48 -0.07
CA ALA A 53 15.95 19.93 0.05
C ALA A 53 17.37 20.53 -0.04
N GLY A 54 17.44 21.83 -0.32
CA GLY A 54 18.69 22.55 -0.56
C GLY A 54 19.22 22.40 -2.00
N GLU A 55 20.19 23.23 -2.36
CA GLU A 55 20.70 23.35 -3.75
C GLU A 55 21.31 22.06 -4.31
N ALA A 56 21.76 21.15 -3.44
CA ALA A 56 22.35 19.87 -3.81
C ALA A 56 21.69 18.64 -3.14
N GLY A 57 20.52 18.79 -2.51
CA GLY A 57 19.86 17.68 -1.79
C GLY A 57 20.56 17.27 -0.48
N GLU A 58 21.31 18.18 0.13
CA GLU A 58 22.06 17.96 1.38
C GLU A 58 21.15 17.89 2.62
N ALA A 59 19.91 18.36 2.48
CA ALA A 59 18.89 18.29 3.51
C ALA A 59 17.71 17.44 3.03
N VAL A 60 16.87 17.03 3.97
CA VAL A 60 15.55 16.45 3.69
C VAL A 60 14.50 17.25 4.44
N GLU A 61 13.35 17.43 3.83
CA GLU A 61 12.20 18.08 4.46
C GLU A 61 10.92 17.29 4.22
N ALA A 62 9.96 17.45 5.13
CA ALA A 62 8.62 16.91 4.98
C ALA A 62 7.74 17.96 4.28
N VAL A 63 7.19 17.60 3.13
CA VAL A 63 6.32 18.46 2.32
C VAL A 63 4.96 17.79 2.18
N THR A 64 3.89 18.55 2.40
CA THR A 64 2.53 18.10 2.08
C THR A 64 2.23 18.36 0.61
N VAL A 65 1.84 17.31 -0.11
CA VAL A 65 1.50 17.34 -1.54
C VAL A 65 0.08 16.83 -1.79
N PRO A 66 -0.58 17.26 -2.88
CA PRO A 66 -1.83 16.65 -3.30
C PRO A 66 -1.66 15.16 -3.60
N ALA A 67 -2.64 14.35 -3.19
CA ALA A 67 -2.68 12.92 -3.46
C ALA A 67 -4.10 12.40 -3.71
N VAL A 68 -4.18 11.20 -4.30
CA VAL A 68 -5.41 10.43 -4.46
C VAL A 68 -5.34 9.23 -3.53
N LEU A 69 -6.21 9.19 -2.52
CA LEU A 69 -6.22 8.17 -1.47
C LEU A 69 -7.20 7.05 -1.83
N VAL A 70 -6.65 5.94 -2.33
CA VAL A 70 -7.44 4.80 -2.82
C VAL A 70 -7.44 3.68 -1.77
N PRO A 71 -8.61 3.14 -1.35
CA PRO A 71 -8.66 1.96 -0.49
C PRO A 71 -7.88 0.79 -1.10
N VAL A 72 -7.12 0.03 -0.30
CA VAL A 72 -6.20 -1.01 -0.81
C VAL A 72 -6.89 -2.00 -1.76
N GLY A 73 -8.12 -2.42 -1.44
CA GLY A 73 -8.91 -3.33 -2.28
C GLY A 73 -9.23 -2.77 -3.68
N GLU A 74 -9.42 -1.46 -3.80
CA GLU A 74 -9.67 -0.77 -5.07
C GLU A 74 -8.37 -0.41 -5.81
N ALA A 75 -7.25 -0.27 -5.08
CA ALA A 75 -5.94 0.01 -5.65
C ALA A 75 -5.29 -1.21 -6.31
N VAL A 76 -5.53 -2.42 -5.81
CA VAL A 76 -4.90 -3.66 -6.30
C VAL A 76 -5.03 -3.83 -7.83
N PRO A 77 -6.21 -3.71 -8.46
CA PRO A 77 -6.34 -3.82 -9.92
C PRO A 77 -5.55 -2.76 -10.69
N LEU A 78 -5.40 -1.55 -10.14
CA LEU A 78 -4.61 -0.46 -10.75
C LEU A 78 -3.12 -0.80 -10.71
N LEU A 79 -2.62 -1.21 -9.54
CA LEU A 79 -1.22 -1.56 -9.31
C LEU A 79 -0.79 -2.77 -10.15
N VAL A 80 -1.63 -3.81 -10.22
CA VAL A 80 -1.37 -4.98 -11.07
C VAL A 80 -1.20 -4.58 -12.54
N ARG A 81 -2.02 -3.64 -13.04
CA ARG A 81 -1.87 -3.10 -14.40
C ARG A 81 -0.59 -2.28 -14.55
N ALA A 82 -0.27 -1.43 -13.57
CA ALA A 82 0.94 -0.60 -13.57
C ALA A 82 2.22 -1.43 -13.68
N ARG A 83 2.27 -2.63 -13.08
CA ARG A 83 3.44 -3.52 -13.16
C ARG A 83 3.86 -3.90 -14.59
N GLY A 84 2.89 -4.00 -15.50
CA GLY A 84 3.12 -4.37 -16.90
C GLY A 84 3.20 -3.17 -17.86
N ASP A 85 2.86 -1.97 -17.39
CA ASP A 85 2.84 -0.77 -18.20
C ASP A 85 4.21 -0.08 -18.19
N ARG A 86 4.80 0.09 -19.38
CA ARG A 86 6.11 0.76 -19.53
C ARG A 86 6.03 2.26 -19.27
N ALA A 87 4.84 2.84 -19.33
CA ALA A 87 4.60 4.24 -19.01
C ALA A 87 4.22 4.45 -17.54
N ALA A 88 4.09 3.39 -16.74
CA ALA A 88 3.80 3.53 -15.32
C ALA A 88 4.99 4.11 -14.56
N HIS A 89 4.69 4.83 -13.48
CA HIS A 89 5.71 5.27 -12.54
C HIS A 89 6.36 4.06 -11.87
N SER A 90 7.68 4.12 -11.63
CA SER A 90 8.45 3.04 -11.00
C SER A 90 7.85 2.60 -9.66
N ALA A 91 7.46 3.56 -8.81
CA ALA A 91 6.78 3.31 -7.54
C ALA A 91 5.46 2.53 -7.70
N ALA A 92 4.60 2.92 -8.65
CA ALA A 92 3.36 2.20 -8.93
C ALA A 92 3.62 0.78 -9.47
N ALA A 93 4.62 0.62 -10.33
CA ALA A 93 5.04 -0.69 -10.84
C ALA A 93 5.62 -1.59 -9.72
N CYS A 94 6.37 -1.03 -8.78
CA CYS A 94 6.91 -1.73 -7.62
C CYS A 94 5.79 -2.25 -6.71
N TRP A 95 4.83 -1.39 -6.36
CA TRP A 95 3.64 -1.81 -5.62
C TRP A 95 2.77 -2.80 -6.41
N GLY A 96 2.79 -2.74 -7.73
CA GLY A 96 2.21 -3.76 -8.60
C GLY A 96 2.86 -5.14 -8.47
N ALA A 97 4.18 -5.20 -8.28
CA ALA A 97 4.88 -6.46 -7.97
C ALA A 97 4.44 -7.02 -6.61
N ALA A 98 4.33 -6.16 -5.59
CA ALA A 98 3.80 -6.54 -4.28
C ALA A 98 2.34 -7.04 -4.35
N ALA A 99 1.49 -6.37 -5.13
CA ALA A 99 0.09 -6.76 -5.30
C ALA A 99 -0.04 -8.14 -5.96
N LEU A 100 0.73 -8.39 -7.03
CA LEU A 100 0.77 -9.72 -7.66
C LEU A 100 1.30 -10.79 -6.70
N HIS A 101 2.30 -10.48 -5.87
CA HIS A 101 2.81 -11.40 -4.87
C HIS A 101 1.75 -11.74 -3.82
N ALA A 102 1.04 -10.75 -3.28
CA ALA A 102 -0.08 -10.95 -2.36
C ALA A 102 -1.17 -11.84 -2.97
N LEU A 103 -1.58 -11.56 -4.21
CA LEU A 103 -2.59 -12.35 -4.91
C LEU A 103 -2.13 -13.80 -5.14
N ARG A 104 -0.84 -14.05 -5.40
CA ARG A 104 -0.28 -15.41 -5.51
C ARG A 104 -0.25 -16.14 -4.17
N LEU A 105 0.03 -15.46 -3.06
CA LEU A 105 -0.06 -16.04 -1.72
C LEU A 105 -1.50 -16.49 -1.43
N VAL A 106 -2.46 -15.59 -1.63
CA VAL A 106 -3.89 -15.86 -1.39
C VAL A 106 -4.42 -16.93 -2.34
N GLY A 107 -4.03 -16.90 -3.62
CA GLY A 107 -4.40 -17.92 -4.60
C GLY A 107 -3.85 -19.33 -4.27
N ARG A 108 -2.74 -19.41 -3.52
CA ARG A 108 -2.22 -20.67 -2.96
C ARG A 108 -2.81 -21.03 -1.60
N GLY A 109 -3.83 -20.31 -1.12
CA GLY A 109 -4.46 -20.53 0.18
C GLY A 109 -3.59 -20.13 1.37
N ARG A 110 -2.54 -19.33 1.17
CA ARG A 110 -1.65 -18.85 2.25
C ARG A 110 -2.25 -17.61 2.92
N LEU A 111 -3.27 -17.86 3.72
CA LEU A 111 -4.00 -16.85 4.45
C LEU A 111 -4.35 -17.39 5.85
N LEU A 112 -4.04 -16.63 6.89
CA LEU A 112 -4.31 -17.03 8.28
C LEU A 112 -5.27 -16.04 8.94
N PRO A 113 -6.34 -16.53 9.58
CA PRO A 113 -7.14 -15.69 10.45
C PRO A 113 -6.35 -15.38 11.74
N GLY A 114 -6.54 -14.18 12.28
CA GLY A 114 -5.91 -13.76 13.52
C GLY A 114 -6.54 -12.48 14.06
N LEU A 115 -5.88 -11.92 15.08
CA LEU A 115 -6.28 -10.67 15.73
C LEU A 115 -5.17 -9.64 15.53
N THR A 116 -5.54 -8.37 15.35
CA THR A 116 -4.61 -7.24 15.42
C THR A 116 -4.11 -7.05 16.86
N ALA A 117 -3.15 -6.15 17.06
CA ALA A 117 -2.70 -5.76 18.39
C ALA A 117 -3.81 -5.14 19.27
N THR A 118 -4.88 -4.66 18.63
CA THR A 118 -6.06 -4.05 19.26
C THR A 118 -7.27 -4.98 19.30
N ASP A 119 -7.04 -6.29 19.19
CA ASP A 119 -8.05 -7.36 19.35
C ASP A 119 -9.15 -7.37 18.27
N GLN A 120 -8.84 -6.87 17.07
CA GLN A 120 -9.77 -6.87 15.93
C GLN A 120 -9.45 -8.00 14.96
N ASP A 121 -10.45 -8.61 14.35
CA ASP A 121 -10.25 -9.71 13.39
C ASP A 121 -9.52 -9.21 12.14
N ALA A 122 -8.50 -9.96 11.74
CA ALA A 122 -7.73 -9.67 10.53
C ALA A 122 -7.25 -10.97 9.87
N TRP A 123 -7.23 -10.96 8.55
CA TRP A 123 -6.51 -11.96 7.78
C TRP A 123 -5.09 -11.47 7.49
N ARG A 124 -4.12 -12.36 7.68
CA ARG A 124 -2.71 -12.11 7.32
C ARG A 124 -2.27 -13.04 6.21
N ALA A 125 -1.41 -12.57 5.32
CA ALA A 125 -0.80 -13.41 4.30
C ALA A 125 0.21 -14.37 4.96
N GLY A 126 0.03 -15.67 4.81
CA GLY A 126 0.97 -16.65 5.36
C GLY A 126 0.38 -18.03 5.63
N PRO A 127 1.18 -18.97 6.17
CA PRO A 127 2.61 -18.83 6.45
C PRO A 127 3.42 -18.61 5.15
N LEU A 128 4.51 -17.84 5.22
CA LEU A 128 5.40 -17.60 4.06
C LEU A 128 6.47 -18.69 4.01
N ASP A 129 6.73 -19.24 2.82
CA ASP A 129 7.90 -20.10 2.61
C ASP A 129 9.17 -19.28 2.29
N ALA A 130 10.30 -19.95 2.10
CA ALA A 130 11.57 -19.26 1.84
C ALA A 130 11.57 -18.45 0.53
N GLU A 131 10.85 -18.92 -0.50
CA GLU A 131 10.73 -18.24 -1.78
C GLU A 131 9.84 -17.00 -1.64
N ASP A 132 8.76 -17.09 -0.85
CA ASP A 132 7.90 -15.96 -0.53
C ASP A 132 8.67 -14.85 0.18
N ILE A 133 9.50 -15.22 1.15
CA ILE A 133 10.36 -14.27 1.87
C ILE A 133 11.40 -13.66 0.92
N ALA A 134 12.00 -14.46 0.04
CA ALA A 134 12.96 -13.95 -0.95
C ALA A 134 12.31 -12.96 -1.92
N GLN A 135 11.10 -13.25 -2.41
CA GLN A 135 10.34 -12.37 -3.29
C GLN A 135 9.95 -11.06 -2.59
N LEU A 136 9.53 -11.11 -1.32
CA LEU A 136 9.26 -9.91 -0.50
C LEU A 136 10.50 -9.02 -0.42
N ARG A 137 11.65 -9.60 -0.05
CA ARG A 137 12.92 -8.88 0.06
C ARG A 137 13.37 -8.28 -1.27
N ALA A 138 13.20 -9.02 -2.37
CA ALA A 138 13.52 -8.52 -3.70
C ALA A 138 12.67 -7.31 -4.09
N ILE A 139 11.38 -7.30 -3.71
CA ILE A 139 10.50 -6.13 -3.94
C ILE A 139 10.95 -4.95 -3.08
N ALA A 140 11.22 -5.17 -1.79
CA ALA A 140 11.66 -4.13 -0.87
C ALA A 140 13.00 -3.50 -1.33
N ALA A 141 13.96 -4.32 -1.74
CA ALA A 141 15.26 -3.85 -2.25
C ALA A 141 15.16 -3.08 -3.58
N ALA A 142 14.13 -3.33 -4.38
CA ALA A 142 13.87 -2.61 -5.63
C ALA A 142 12.99 -1.35 -5.45
N MET A 143 12.59 -1.04 -4.21
CA MET A 143 11.62 0.01 -3.94
C MET A 143 12.20 1.40 -4.17
N PRO A 144 11.67 2.19 -5.13
CA PRO A 144 12.14 3.55 -5.36
C PRO A 144 11.74 4.48 -4.19
N PRO A 145 12.46 5.59 -3.96
CA PRO A 145 12.20 6.51 -2.84
C PRO A 145 10.73 6.96 -2.74
N GLU A 146 10.09 7.23 -3.87
CA GLU A 146 8.72 7.72 -3.92
C GLU A 146 7.69 6.69 -3.42
N ALA A 147 8.06 5.41 -3.39
CA ALA A 147 7.20 4.32 -2.94
C ALA A 147 7.14 4.17 -1.42
N HIS A 148 8.03 4.84 -0.67
CA HIS A 148 8.13 4.82 0.79
C HIS A 148 8.46 6.20 1.37
N ALA A 149 8.10 7.27 0.65
CA ALA A 149 8.43 8.64 1.04
C ALA A 149 7.59 9.19 2.21
N CYS A 150 6.51 8.51 2.62
CA CYS A 150 5.67 8.99 3.73
C CYS A 150 6.42 8.81 5.06
N PRO A 151 6.66 9.87 5.85
CA PRO A 151 7.40 9.74 7.10
C PRO A 151 6.63 8.87 8.11
N VAL A 152 7.37 8.15 8.94
CA VAL A 152 6.79 7.46 10.11
C VAL A 152 6.41 8.54 11.13
N PRO A 153 5.20 8.51 11.72
CA PRO A 153 4.81 9.45 12.77
C PRO A 153 5.82 9.38 13.92
N ASP A 154 6.51 10.48 14.19
CA ASP A 154 7.41 10.55 15.33
C ASP A 154 6.60 10.77 16.62
N THR A 155 6.74 9.85 17.57
CA THR A 155 6.11 9.96 18.89
C THR A 155 6.80 11.00 19.80
N ALA A 156 7.97 11.54 19.43
CA ALA A 156 8.67 12.57 20.20
C ALA A 156 8.72 13.89 19.41
N ALA A 157 8.25 14.98 20.02
CA ALA A 157 8.33 16.31 19.42
C ALA A 157 9.81 16.72 19.23
N GLY A 158 10.29 16.63 17.98
CA GLY A 158 11.64 17.06 17.57
C GLY A 158 12.61 15.94 17.17
N GLY A 159 12.16 14.72 16.91
CA GLY A 159 13.05 13.66 16.40
C GLY A 159 13.29 13.75 14.89
N GLU A 160 14.24 12.92 14.46
CA GLU A 160 14.76 12.83 13.10
C GLU A 160 13.68 12.36 12.11
N LEU A 161 13.63 12.97 10.91
CA LEU A 161 12.74 12.52 9.85
C LEU A 161 13.14 11.11 9.40
N ARG A 162 12.23 10.14 9.57
CA ARG A 162 12.45 8.74 9.22
C ARG A 162 11.38 8.25 8.26
N VAL A 163 11.81 7.48 7.27
CA VAL A 163 10.92 6.74 6.38
C VAL A 163 10.75 5.29 6.86
N PRO A 164 9.67 4.58 6.46
CA PRO A 164 9.40 3.22 6.89
C PRO A 164 10.49 2.23 6.45
N ASP A 165 10.69 1.18 7.25
CA ASP A 165 11.42 -0.01 6.81
C ASP A 165 10.66 -0.66 5.62
N GLN A 166 11.38 -0.88 4.53
CA GLN A 166 10.76 -1.29 3.26
C GLN A 166 10.23 -2.73 3.32
N GLU A 167 10.95 -3.64 3.99
CA GLU A 167 10.48 -5.03 4.15
C GLU A 167 9.21 -5.08 5.01
N ALA A 168 9.18 -4.32 6.12
CA ALA A 168 8.01 -4.19 6.97
C ALA A 168 6.83 -3.54 6.23
N LEU A 169 7.08 -2.53 5.40
CA LEU A 169 6.04 -1.86 4.62
C LEU A 169 5.44 -2.79 3.55
N VAL A 170 6.27 -3.58 2.86
CA VAL A 170 5.77 -4.62 1.93
C VAL A 170 4.98 -5.67 2.70
N ARG A 171 5.48 -6.17 3.83
CA ARG A 171 4.78 -7.14 4.67
C ARG A 171 3.38 -6.64 5.07
N ALA A 172 3.28 -5.41 5.54
CA ALA A 172 2.01 -4.78 5.92
C ALA A 172 1.06 -4.64 4.72
N PHE A 173 1.57 -4.32 3.53
CA PHE A 173 0.76 -4.28 2.31
C PHE A 173 0.23 -5.66 1.91
N LEU A 174 1.04 -6.72 2.01
CA LEU A 174 0.58 -8.09 1.74
C LEU A 174 -0.57 -8.48 2.68
N ASP A 175 -0.47 -8.11 3.96
CA ASP A 175 -1.53 -8.30 4.95
C ASP A 175 -2.79 -7.49 4.63
N ALA A 176 -2.63 -6.23 4.23
CA ALA A 176 -3.75 -5.38 3.83
C ALA A 176 -4.51 -5.97 2.65
N VAL A 177 -3.81 -6.44 1.60
CA VAL A 177 -4.45 -7.11 0.47
C VAL A 177 -5.14 -8.40 0.92
N ALA A 178 -4.45 -9.23 1.71
CA ALA A 178 -5.00 -10.45 2.29
C ALA A 178 -6.27 -10.20 3.11
N ASP A 179 -6.38 -9.11 3.86
CA ASP A 179 -7.55 -8.78 4.68
C ASP A 179 -8.76 -8.26 3.90
N THR A 180 -8.59 -7.88 2.63
CA THR A 180 -9.71 -7.43 1.78
C THR A 180 -10.44 -8.53 1.02
N LEU A 181 -9.79 -9.67 0.75
CA LEU A 181 -10.28 -10.69 -0.17
C LEU A 181 -11.30 -11.70 0.42
N PRO A 182 -11.11 -12.22 1.64
CA PRO A 182 -11.92 -13.31 2.16
C PRO A 182 -13.28 -12.85 2.65
N ARG A 183 -13.58 -11.55 2.73
CA ARG A 183 -14.81 -11.00 3.33
C ARG A 183 -16.00 -11.06 2.36
N THR A 184 -16.35 -12.29 1.96
CA THR A 184 -17.50 -12.63 1.12
C THR A 184 -18.63 -13.22 1.97
N PRO A 185 -19.90 -13.22 1.50
CA PRO A 185 -20.99 -13.87 2.22
C PRO A 185 -20.72 -15.35 2.56
N ALA A 186 -19.88 -16.04 1.76
CA ALA A 186 -19.52 -17.44 1.98
C ALA A 186 -18.47 -17.66 3.09
N ALA A 187 -17.73 -16.63 3.48
CA ALA A 187 -16.61 -16.76 4.41
C ALA A 187 -17.05 -17.12 5.83
N ALA A 188 -18.28 -16.77 6.20
CA ALA A 188 -18.86 -17.14 7.48
C ALA A 188 -18.92 -18.67 7.67
N PHE A 189 -19.11 -19.42 6.57
CA PHE A 189 -19.16 -20.88 6.58
C PHE A 189 -17.78 -21.55 6.67
N ALA A 190 -16.71 -20.85 6.26
CA ALA A 190 -15.35 -21.38 6.24
C ALA A 190 -14.54 -20.98 7.48
N ALA A 191 -14.74 -19.78 8.01
CA ALA A 191 -13.91 -19.18 9.05
C ALA A 191 -14.70 -18.54 10.21
N GLY A 192 -16.03 -18.54 10.16
CA GLY A 192 -16.89 -17.91 11.17
C GLY A 192 -17.27 -16.46 10.83
N ALA A 193 -18.33 -15.96 11.48
CA ALA A 193 -18.92 -14.66 11.19
C ALA A 193 -17.96 -13.44 11.28
N PRO A 194 -17.03 -13.36 12.26
CA PRO A 194 -16.09 -12.24 12.36
C PRO A 194 -15.24 -12.08 11.08
N PHE A 195 -14.74 -13.18 10.54
CA PHE A 195 -13.85 -13.19 9.38
C PHE A 195 -14.56 -12.99 8.02
N ALA A 196 -15.88 -12.79 8.05
CA ALA A 196 -16.72 -12.57 6.89
C ALA A 196 -17.28 -11.14 6.79
N ALA A 197 -17.39 -10.43 7.92
CA ALA A 197 -17.92 -9.07 7.99
C ALA A 197 -16.92 -8.04 7.45
N ARG A 198 -17.38 -6.88 6.97
CA ARG A 198 -16.48 -5.75 6.63
C ARG A 198 -16.34 -4.74 7.76
N ALA A 199 -17.40 -4.56 8.54
CA ALA A 199 -17.37 -3.75 9.75
C ALA A 199 -16.71 -4.55 10.90
N PRO A 200 -15.99 -3.88 11.82
CA PRO A 200 -15.53 -4.48 13.07
C PRO A 200 -16.71 -4.93 13.96
#